data_AF-A0A560DXT8-F1
#
_entry.id   AF-A0A560DXT8-F1
#
_cell.length_a   1.000
_cell.length_b   1.000
_cell.length_c   1.000
_cell.angle_alpha   90.00
_cell.angle_beta   90.00
_cell.angle_gamma   90.00
#
_symmetry.space_group_name_H-M   'P 1'
#
loop_
_entity.id
_entity.type
_entity.pdbx_description
1 polymer ?
#
loop_
_entity_poly.entity_id
_entity_poly.type
_entity_poly.pdbx_seq_one_letter_code
_entity_poly.pdbx_strand_id
1 'polypeptide(L)' 'MERQAQCELSAIRDTRSPLAVQYIRSACNWLVVNGDSLLNASSKGYYVCLVRQLSGAQSNEAAAAIMSACRASNPL' A
#
# COMPACT_ATOMS: atom_id res chain seq x y z
N MET A 1 7.44 11.21 -11.21
CA MET A 1 6.26 11.67 -10.45
C MET A 1 4.95 11.08 -10.97
N GLU A 2 4.73 10.94 -12.28
CA GLU A 2 3.45 10.41 -12.83
C GLU A 2 3.06 9.02 -12.31
N ARG A 3 4.02 8.08 -12.17
CA ARG A 3 3.74 6.72 -11.67
C ARG A 3 3.22 6.70 -10.23
N GLN A 4 3.67 7.63 -9.39
CA GLN A 4 3.19 7.75 -8.01
C GLN A 4 1.74 8.28 -8.01
N ALA A 5 1.48 9.33 -8.78
CA ALA A 5 0.14 9.89 -8.90
C ALA A 5 -0.87 8.86 -9.43
N GLN A 6 -0.48 8.03 -10.40
CA GLN A 6 -1.34 6.95 -10.91
C GLN A 6 -1.61 5.85 -9.86
N CYS A 7 -0.59 5.47 -9.08
CA CYS A 7 -0.73 4.53 -7.97
C CYS A 7 -1.69 5.07 -6.89
N GLU A 8 -1.53 6.34 -6.52
CA GLU A 8 -2.36 7.00 -5.51
C GLU A 8 -3.81 7.20 -5.99
N LEU A 9 -4.00 7.69 -7.21
CA LEU A 9 -5.34 7.95 -7.77
C LEU A 9 -6.19 6.69 -7.89
N SER A 10 -5.57 5.55 -8.22
CA SER A 10 -6.27 4.28 -8.35
C SER A 10 -6.68 3.66 -7.01
N ALA A 11 -5.86 3.82 -5.96
CA ALA A 11 -6.09 3.19 -4.67
C ALA A 11 -6.81 4.10 -3.64
N ILE A 12 -6.71 5.42 -3.76
CA ILE A 12 -7.31 6.34 -2.77
C ILE A 12 -8.76 6.70 -3.10
N ARG A 13 -9.18 6.62 -4.37
CA ARG A 13 -10.47 7.15 -4.84
C ARG A 13 -11.67 6.74 -3.98
N ASP A 14 -11.76 5.48 -3.55
CA ASP A 14 -12.88 4.95 -2.77
C ASP A 14 -12.52 4.71 -1.29
N THR A 15 -11.33 5.12 -0.87
CA THR A 15 -10.79 4.92 0.47
C THR A 15 -11.18 6.07 1.40
N ARG A 16 -11.87 5.76 2.50
CA ARG A 16 -12.32 6.77 3.48
C ARG A 16 -11.50 6.79 4.76
N SER A 17 -10.74 5.72 5.05
CA SER A 17 -9.85 5.66 6.20
C SER A 17 -8.63 6.57 6.00
N PRO A 18 -8.41 7.58 6.87
CA PRO A 18 -7.20 8.40 6.81
C PRO A 18 -5.91 7.59 6.98
N LEU A 19 -5.96 6.53 7.80
CA LEU A 19 -4.86 5.60 8.00
C LEU A 19 -4.53 4.86 6.69
N ALA A 20 -5.54 4.29 6.03
CA ALA A 20 -5.37 3.62 4.75
C ALA A 20 -4.75 4.55 3.69
N VAL A 21 -5.26 5.77 3.57
CA VAL A 21 -4.73 6.78 2.63
C VAL A 21 -3.25 7.06 2.90
N GLN A 22 -2.85 7.26 4.17
CA GLN A 22 -1.46 7.51 4.54
C GLN A 22 -0.53 6.33 4.16
N TYR A 23 -0.98 5.11 4.41
CA TYR A 23 -0.20 3.91 4.09
C TYR A 23 -0.12 3.65 2.59
N ILE A 24 -1.19 3.90 1.83
CA ILE A 24 -1.20 3.80 0.37
C ILE A 24 -0.18 4.78 -0.22
N ARG A 25 -0.16 6.05 0.21
CA ARG A 25 0.83 7.03 -0.26
C ARG A 25 2.27 6.59 0.00
N SER A 26 2.54 6.15 1.24
CA SER A 26 3.85 5.63 1.63
C SER A 26 4.27 4.43 0.78
N ALA A 27 3.35 3.51 0.52
CA ALA A 27 3.58 2.31 -0.28
C ALA A 27 3.83 2.65 -1.75
N CYS A 28 3.02 3.54 -2.35
CA CYS A 28 3.21 4.01 -3.72
C CYS A 28 4.57 4.69 -3.89
N ASN A 29 4.96 5.56 -2.96
CA ASN A 29 6.28 6.20 -2.99
C ASN A 29 7.40 5.14 -2.89
N TRP A 30 7.30 4.20 -1.94
CA TRP A 30 8.29 3.15 -1.79
C TRP A 30 8.42 2.30 -3.06
N LEU A 31 7.30 1.93 -3.70
CA LEU A 31 7.30 1.14 -4.93
C LEU A 31 7.91 1.89 -6.12
N VAL A 32 7.71 3.21 -6.21
CA VAL A 32 8.35 4.01 -7.26
C VAL A 32 9.86 4.11 -7.08
N VAL A 33 10.33 4.20 -5.83
CA VAL A 33 11.77 4.33 -5.52
C VAL A 33 12.49 2.98 -5.54
N ASN A 34 11.84 1.91 -5.05
CA ASN A 34 12.49 0.62 -4.76
C ASN A 34 11.89 -0.58 -5.50
N GLY A 35 10.75 -0.41 -6.19
CA GLY A 35 9.96 -1.52 -6.73
C GLY A 35 10.64 -2.31 -7.86
N ASP A 36 11.62 -1.72 -8.54
CA ASP A 36 12.39 -2.40 -9.59
C ASP A 36 13.65 -3.09 -9.03
N SER A 37 13.96 -2.92 -7.73
CA SER A 37 15.07 -3.60 -7.07
C SER A 37 14.74 -5.05 -6.74
N LEU A 38 15.52 -5.99 -7.28
CA LEU A 38 15.43 -7.42 -6.95
C LEU A 38 15.80 -7.72 -5.49
N LEU A 39 16.62 -6.86 -4.86
CA LEU A 39 17.06 -7.03 -3.47
C LEU A 39 15.91 -6.81 -2.46
N ASN A 40 14.84 -6.13 -2.87
CA ASN A 40 13.71 -5.78 -2.00
C ASN A 40 12.45 -6.59 -2.33
N ALA A 41 12.58 -7.78 -2.91
CA ALA A 41 11.45 -8.58 -3.37
C ALA A 41 10.43 -8.91 -2.26
N SER A 42 10.89 -9.25 -1.05
CA SER A 42 10.01 -9.51 0.11
C SER A 42 9.24 -8.27 0.53
N SER A 43 9.94 -7.14 0.68
CA SER A 43 9.33 -5.83 0.99
C SER A 43 8.37 -5.37 -0.10
N LYS A 44 8.69 -5.63 -1.37
CA LYS A 44 7.82 -5.31 -2.51
C LYS A 44 6.48 -6.03 -2.38
N GLY A 45 6.46 -7.30 -1.98
CA GLY A 45 5.22 -8.04 -1.73
C GLY A 45 4.31 -7.35 -0.71
N TYR A 46 4.89 -6.90 0.41
CA TYR A 46 4.18 -6.16 1.45
C TYR A 46 3.57 -4.85 0.92
N TYR A 47 4.35 -4.01 0.24
CA TYR A 47 3.84 -2.72 -0.27
C TYR A 47 2.82 -2.87 -1.40
N VAL A 48 2.96 -3.88 -2.27
CA VAL A 48 1.94 -4.22 -3.27
C VAL A 48 0.65 -4.67 -2.59
N CYS A 49 0.73 -5.48 -1.53
CA CYS A 49 -0.43 -5.89 -0.76
C CYS A 49 -1.15 -4.67 -0.15
N LEU A 50 -0.40 -3.75 0.46
CA LEU A 50 -0.98 -2.54 1.05
C LEU A 50 -1.77 -1.72 0.03
N VAL A 51 -1.18 -1.39 -1.12
CA VAL A 51 -1.86 -0.56 -2.15
C VAL A 51 -3.16 -1.23 -2.64
N ARG A 52 -3.13 -2.55 -2.85
CA ARG A 52 -4.28 -3.30 -3.37
C ARG A 52 -5.40 -3.46 -2.34
N GLN A 53 -5.05 -3.84 -1.11
CA GLN A 53 -6.04 -4.23 -0.10
C GLN A 53 -6.57 -3.05 0.70
N LEU A 54 -5.76 -1.99 0.91
CA LEU A 54 -6.24 -0.79 1.59
C LEU A 54 -7.16 0.07 0.72
N SER A 55 -7.13 -0.15 -0.60
CA SER A 55 -8.05 0.51 -1.53
C SER A 55 -9.49 0.16 -1.18
N GLY A 56 -10.30 1.18 -0.88
CA GLY A 56 -11.70 1.02 -0.47
C GLY A 56 -11.90 0.82 1.03
N ALA A 57 -10.85 0.86 1.85
CA ALA A 57 -10.99 0.75 3.31
C ALA A 57 -11.80 1.92 3.88
N GLN A 58 -12.88 1.59 4.60
CA GLN A 58 -13.83 2.57 5.13
C GLN A 58 -13.49 3.08 6.53
N SER A 59 -12.75 2.29 7.33
CA SER A 59 -12.39 2.63 8.72
C SER A 59 -10.93 2.30 9.03
N ASN A 60 -10.40 2.92 10.09
CA ASN A 60 -9.01 2.70 10.50
C ASN A 60 -8.79 1.30 11.08
N GLU A 61 -9.81 0.71 11.67
CA GLU A 61 -9.78 -0.65 12.21
C GLU A 61 -9.65 -1.67 11.07
N ALA A 62 -10.44 -1.48 10.00
CA ALA A 62 -10.32 -2.29 8.79
C ALA A 62 -8.93 -2.13 8.15
N ALA A 63 -8.42 -0.90 8.06
CA ALA A 63 -7.09 -0.62 7.55
C ALA A 63 -5.99 -1.33 8.38
N ALA A 64 -6.08 -1.27 9.71
CA ALA A 64 -5.14 -1.94 10.61
C ALA A 64 -5.18 -3.47 10.46
N ALA A 65 -6.38 -4.05 10.34
CA ALA A 65 -6.55 -5.48 10.09
C ALA A 65 -5.91 -5.92 8.77
N ILE A 66 -6.14 -5.14 7.70
CA ILE A 66 -5.53 -5.37 6.38
C ILE A 66 -4.01 -5.28 6.45
N MET A 67 -3.46 -4.27 7.12
CA MET A 67 -2.01 -4.12 7.28
C MET A 67 -1.39 -5.33 7.99
N SER A 68 -2.04 -5.81 9.05
CA SER A 68 -1.62 -7.01 9.78
C SER A 68 -1.61 -8.24 8.87
N ALA A 69 -2.69 -8.45 8.10
CA ALA A 69 -2.79 -9.54 7.14
C ALA A 69 -1.69 -9.45 6.06
N CYS A 70 -1.45 -8.27 5.49
CA CYS A 70 -0.40 -8.06 4.50
C CYS A 70 0.99 -8.39 5.05
N ARG A 71 1.27 -8.05 6.31
CA ARG A 71 2.54 -8.37 6.98
C ARG A 71 2.68 -9.87 7.25
N ALA A 72 1.60 -10.53 7.68
CA ALA A 72 1.60 -11.98 7.90
C ALA A 72 1.87 -12.77 6.61
N SER A 73 1.32 -12.31 5.47
CA SER A 73 1.55 -12.93 4.17
C SER A 73 2.87 -12.56 3.50
N ASN A 74 3.50 -11.46 3.92
CA ASN A 74 4.75 -10.95 3.34
C ASN A 74 5.72 -10.57 4.47
N PRO A 75 6.37 -11.57 5.11
CA PRO A 75 7.39 -11.28 6.11
C PRO A 75 8.51 -10.45 5.45
N LEU A 76 8.77 -9.28 6.06
CA LEU A 76 9.80 -8.33 5.64
C LEU A 76 11.20 -8.86 5.96
#